data_AF-A0A1Y0L1U1-F1
#
_entry.id   AF-A0A1Y0L1U1-F1
#
_cell.length_a   1.000
_cell.length_b   1.000
_cell.length_c   1.000
_cell.angle_alpha   90.00
_cell.angle_beta   90.00
_cell.angle_gamma   90.00
#
_symmetry.space_group_name_H-M   'P 1'
#
loop_
_entity.id
_entity.type
_entity.pdbx_description
1 polymer ?
#
loop_
_entity_poly.entity_id
_entity_poly.type
_entity_poly.pdbx_seq_one_letter_code
_entity_poly.pdbx_strand_id
1 'polypeptide(L)'
;MLANTMLRDFVGISQWQSLVAITLFIATQIGFWFFLKKIKLQFMYRVIIGFGIGLVYGIIIQAIIGFLPTEYFNGSEELGILKFSDPDSKLYWVYELNNWAQFFKRIFINGITLLTIPIVFIAIFKVTSKPGEKGVGRISIKGIALLLSNVAFAFTVTFILGYFLNAGGGLNLQPNLDGAIANNERYQAVVIPNLISGYFPTNIFATLAGSSIIPVMVISALAGSSVKILSKRKAVQMQAIRNAMDTGWDVSMSILMTFMKFMPLAVMSMITVSITSRPIGALATLGKIIGIGYLGIFISILWLTLLVRISGLKIGAWWKKAWRPLLQGFATQSSNATLPTTIDTIRNDLKISDAVTSTVAPLSTTMGLMACAGVQSGLVTSILWTGTGPGTIVHDLNIWVFFIMGLVVTLIASLGIAGIPGTATVVTVGVLGGLGFVGYVDAVLAVIAPLDGLFDMGRTGNNVLAAVAAAPIVAKSEGMIEEGSPLLNDRAIIKQNQILQLKENKYQYLDELANVTKTFEKASRNNELSATDKKDLKQKFVEQKSGFKEQYLSQKEQIKQNFSEQLSKMPTKTTKK
;
A
#
# COMPACT_ATOMS: atom_id res chain seq x y z
N MET A 1 -42.81 -17.72 -5.65
CA MET A 1 -41.62 -18.59 -5.56
C MET A 1 -41.25 -18.64 -4.09
N LEU A 2 -41.10 -19.85 -3.52
CA LEU A 2 -40.84 -20.16 -2.10
C LEU A 2 -41.79 -19.48 -1.09
N ALA A 3 -42.90 -20.16 -0.76
CA ALA A 3 -43.82 -19.74 0.31
C ALA A 3 -43.21 -19.87 1.73
N ASN A 4 -42.09 -20.57 1.86
CA ASN A 4 -41.38 -20.77 3.11
C ASN A 4 -40.24 -19.74 3.23
N THR A 5 -40.37 -18.82 4.19
CA THR A 5 -39.41 -17.74 4.47
C THR A 5 -38.01 -18.28 4.80
N MET A 6 -37.90 -19.42 5.49
CA MET A 6 -36.59 -20.05 5.76
C MET A 6 -35.90 -20.53 4.47
N LEU A 7 -36.63 -21.21 3.58
CA LEU A 7 -36.03 -21.72 2.34
C LEU A 7 -35.68 -20.57 1.39
N ARG A 8 -36.52 -19.53 1.36
CA ARG A 8 -36.27 -18.28 0.63
C ARG A 8 -34.98 -17.61 1.10
N ASP A 9 -34.84 -17.41 2.41
CA ASP A 9 -33.69 -16.71 2.99
C ASP A 9 -32.41 -17.57 2.95
N PHE A 10 -32.54 -18.91 3.02
CA PHE A 10 -31.42 -19.85 2.88
C PHE A 10 -30.86 -19.88 1.46
N VAL A 11 -31.72 -19.96 0.45
CA VAL A 11 -31.30 -19.99 -0.96
C VAL A 11 -30.95 -18.58 -1.46
N GLY A 12 -31.52 -17.53 -0.86
CA GLY A 12 -31.37 -16.15 -1.30
C GLY A 12 -31.95 -15.93 -2.70
N ILE A 13 -33.09 -16.58 -3.00
CA ILE A 13 -33.85 -16.42 -4.25
C ILE A 13 -35.32 -16.32 -3.90
N SER A 14 -35.86 -15.11 -3.91
CA SER A 14 -37.26 -14.83 -3.56
C SER A 14 -38.13 -14.47 -4.76
N GLN A 15 -37.55 -13.79 -5.74
CA GLN A 15 -38.25 -13.28 -6.92
C GLN A 15 -37.77 -14.00 -8.19
N TRP A 16 -38.60 -14.02 -9.24
CA TRP A 16 -38.20 -14.63 -10.52
C TRP A 16 -37.05 -13.83 -11.16
N GLN A 17 -37.02 -12.51 -10.95
CA GLN A 17 -35.92 -11.63 -11.35
C GLN A 17 -34.60 -12.08 -10.72
N SER A 18 -34.62 -12.47 -9.44
CA SER A 18 -33.45 -12.99 -8.73
C SER A 18 -32.95 -14.25 -9.39
N LEU A 19 -33.84 -15.22 -9.64
CA LEU A 19 -33.48 -16.49 -10.28
C LEU A 19 -32.83 -16.26 -11.65
N VAL A 20 -33.42 -15.40 -12.48
CA VAL A 20 -32.89 -15.08 -13.81
C VAL A 20 -31.53 -14.38 -13.71
N ALA A 21 -31.43 -13.34 -12.89
CA ALA A 21 -30.20 -12.58 -12.75
C ALA A 21 -29.06 -13.43 -12.17
N ILE A 22 -29.32 -14.26 -11.16
CA ILE A 22 -28.32 -15.14 -10.55
C ILE A 22 -27.88 -16.22 -11.55
N THR A 23 -28.83 -16.83 -12.27
CA THR A 23 -28.51 -17.86 -13.27
C THR A 23 -27.67 -17.30 -14.40
N LEU A 24 -28.01 -16.12 -14.93
CA LEU A 24 -27.23 -15.44 -15.96
C LEU A 24 -25.83 -15.08 -15.47
N PHE A 25 -25.70 -14.57 -14.24
CA PHE A 25 -24.41 -14.27 -13.65
C PHE A 25 -23.53 -15.51 -13.51
N ILE A 26 -24.06 -16.60 -12.96
CA ILE A 26 -23.34 -17.87 -12.80
C ILE A 26 -22.98 -18.47 -14.16
N ALA A 27 -23.90 -18.48 -15.13
CA ALA A 27 -23.65 -18.95 -16.47
C ALA A 27 -22.53 -18.14 -17.15
N THR A 28 -22.50 -16.82 -16.95
CA THR A 28 -21.44 -15.95 -17.46
C THR A 28 -20.10 -16.27 -16.81
N GLN A 29 -20.05 -16.49 -15.49
CA GLN A 29 -18.84 -16.90 -14.78
C GLN A 29 -18.30 -18.25 -15.26
N ILE A 30 -19.18 -19.26 -15.41
CA ILE A 30 -18.82 -20.59 -15.89
C ILE A 30 -18.35 -20.53 -17.35
N GLY A 31 -19.09 -19.83 -18.21
CA GLY A 31 -18.72 -19.63 -19.61
C GLY A 31 -17.37 -18.93 -19.75
N PHE A 32 -17.13 -17.90 -18.94
CA PHE A 32 -15.86 -17.19 -18.92
C PHE A 32 -14.70 -18.09 -18.46
N TRP A 33 -14.91 -18.93 -17.43
CA TRP A 33 -13.91 -19.91 -16.99
C TRP A 33 -13.51 -20.89 -18.09
N PHE A 34 -14.49 -21.47 -18.81
CA PHE A 34 -14.22 -22.39 -19.91
C PHE A 34 -13.56 -21.69 -21.10
N PHE A 35 -13.96 -20.47 -21.40
CA PHE A 35 -13.32 -19.63 -22.42
C PHE A 35 -11.84 -19.40 -22.11
N LEU A 36 -11.51 -19.07 -20.86
CA LEU A 36 -10.12 -18.88 -20.41
C LEU A 36 -9.27 -20.17 -20.47
N LYS A 37 -9.90 -21.35 -20.42
CA LYS A 37 -9.20 -22.63 -20.61
C LYS A 37 -8.92 -22.92 -22.09
N LYS A 38 -9.81 -22.52 -22.99
CA LYS A 38 -9.64 -22.76 -24.44
C LYS A 38 -8.61 -21.83 -25.08
N ILE A 39 -8.45 -20.60 -24.58
CA ILE A 39 -7.54 -19.61 -25.18
C ILE A 39 -6.29 -19.43 -24.31
N LYS A 40 -5.10 -19.56 -24.93
CA LYS A 40 -3.82 -19.24 -24.30
C LYS A 40 -3.58 -17.73 -24.23
N LEU A 41 -4.35 -17.04 -23.39
CA LEU A 41 -4.12 -15.62 -23.08
C LEU A 41 -3.08 -15.46 -21.97
N GLN A 42 -2.25 -14.43 -22.06
CA GLN A 42 -1.44 -14.01 -20.90
C GLN A 42 -2.35 -13.62 -19.75
N PHE A 43 -1.90 -13.92 -18.52
CA PHE A 43 -2.68 -13.72 -17.29
C PHE A 43 -3.32 -12.33 -17.21
N MET A 44 -2.56 -11.28 -17.53
CA MET A 44 -3.02 -9.89 -17.54
C MET A 44 -4.30 -9.68 -18.36
N TYR A 45 -4.38 -10.23 -19.57
CA TYR A 45 -5.56 -10.07 -20.42
C TYR A 45 -6.78 -10.78 -19.86
N ARG A 46 -6.59 -11.90 -19.15
CA ARG A 46 -7.69 -12.62 -18.49
C ARG A 46 -8.35 -11.74 -17.45
N VAL A 47 -7.56 -11.04 -16.64
CA VAL A 47 -8.05 -10.13 -15.60
C VAL A 47 -8.81 -8.95 -16.21
N ILE A 48 -8.26 -8.34 -17.27
CA ILE A 48 -8.90 -7.21 -17.98
C ILE A 48 -10.24 -7.63 -18.60
N ILE A 49 -10.30 -8.81 -19.21
CA ILE A 49 -11.56 -9.32 -19.78
C ILE A 49 -12.59 -9.56 -18.67
N GLY A 50 -12.19 -10.16 -17.54
CA GLY A 50 -13.07 -10.35 -16.40
C GLY A 50 -13.61 -9.02 -15.85
N PHE A 51 -12.74 -8.03 -15.73
CA PHE A 51 -13.12 -6.66 -15.37
C PHE A 51 -14.17 -6.09 -16.34
N GLY A 52 -13.91 -6.17 -17.65
CA GLY A 52 -14.80 -5.65 -18.68
C GLY A 52 -16.16 -6.33 -18.69
N ILE A 53 -16.19 -7.66 -18.58
CA ILE A 53 -17.45 -8.42 -18.48
C ILE A 53 -18.22 -8.01 -17.22
N GLY A 54 -17.55 -7.92 -16.08
CA GLY A 54 -18.18 -7.54 -14.82
C GLY A 54 -18.76 -6.14 -14.83
N LEU A 55 -18.05 -5.20 -15.47
CA LEU A 55 -18.50 -3.82 -15.67
C LEU A 55 -19.73 -3.75 -16.57
N VAL A 56 -19.69 -4.39 -17.74
CA VAL A 56 -20.83 -4.45 -18.67
C VAL A 56 -22.05 -5.07 -17.99
N TYR A 57 -21.86 -6.20 -17.29
CA TYR A 57 -22.93 -6.86 -16.55
C TYR A 57 -23.55 -5.93 -15.50
N GLY A 58 -22.72 -5.26 -14.70
CA GLY A 58 -23.21 -4.33 -13.68
C GLY A 58 -23.98 -3.15 -14.27
N ILE A 59 -23.51 -2.59 -15.39
CA ILE A 59 -24.18 -1.47 -16.08
C ILE A 59 -25.53 -1.92 -16.64
N ILE A 60 -25.64 -3.14 -17.19
CA ILE A 60 -26.91 -3.68 -17.65
C ILE A 60 -27.92 -3.77 -16.50
N ILE A 61 -27.51 -4.28 -15.34
CA ILE A 61 -28.38 -4.34 -14.15
C ILE A 61 -28.80 -2.92 -13.72
N GLN A 62 -27.87 -1.96 -13.73
CA GLN A 62 -28.16 -0.56 -13.40
C GLN A 62 -29.13 0.10 -14.39
N ALA A 63 -29.02 -0.21 -15.68
CA ALA A 63 -29.96 0.25 -16.70
C ALA A 63 -31.35 -0.36 -16.50
N ILE A 64 -31.45 -1.65 -16.13
CA ILE A 64 -32.72 -2.32 -15.82
C ILE A 64 -33.45 -1.67 -14.64
N ILE A 65 -32.70 -1.24 -13.61
CA ILE A 65 -33.28 -0.54 -12.44
C ILE A 65 -33.40 0.98 -12.62
N GLY A 66 -33.03 1.51 -13.80
CA GLY A 66 -33.21 2.92 -14.15
C GLY A 66 -32.22 3.91 -13.52
N PHE A 67 -30.99 3.49 -13.20
CA PHE A 67 -29.93 4.34 -12.62
C PHE A 67 -30.41 5.17 -11.42
N LEU A 68 -30.84 4.49 -10.36
CA LEU A 68 -31.49 5.12 -9.20
C LEU A 68 -30.69 6.30 -8.61
N PRO A 69 -31.35 7.43 -8.27
CA PRO A 69 -30.75 8.59 -7.59
C PRO A 69 -30.27 8.30 -6.16
N THR A 70 -29.49 9.22 -5.59
CA THR A 70 -29.00 9.20 -4.19
C THR A 70 -30.11 9.08 -3.14
N GLU A 71 -31.30 9.61 -3.40
CA GLU A 71 -32.45 9.62 -2.46
C GLU A 71 -32.93 8.22 -2.09
N TYR A 72 -32.61 7.20 -2.90
CA TYR A 72 -32.90 5.79 -2.60
C TYR A 72 -31.82 5.12 -1.72
N PHE A 73 -30.76 5.84 -1.36
CA PHE A 73 -29.58 5.33 -0.65
C PHE A 73 -29.20 6.17 0.59
N ASN A 74 -29.53 7.46 0.63
CA ASN A 74 -29.34 8.32 1.81
C ASN A 74 -30.61 8.31 2.66
N GLY A 75 -30.62 7.54 3.76
CA GLY A 75 -31.68 7.64 4.76
C GLY A 75 -31.50 8.90 5.62
N SER A 76 -32.44 9.83 5.53
CA SER A 76 -32.72 10.82 6.59
C SER A 76 -34.11 10.52 7.18
N GLU A 77 -34.09 10.22 8.48
CA GLU A 77 -35.11 10.11 9.53
C GLU A 77 -36.62 9.88 9.33
N GLU A 78 -37.27 9.88 8.16
CA GLU A 78 -38.74 9.65 8.14
C GLU A 78 -39.33 8.77 7.04
N LEU A 79 -38.52 8.22 6.14
CA LEU A 79 -38.96 7.13 5.23
C LEU A 79 -37.77 6.25 4.79
N GLY A 80 -36.85 6.00 5.73
CA GLY A 80 -35.57 5.36 5.50
C GLY A 80 -35.65 3.84 5.54
N ILE A 81 -35.66 3.22 4.36
CA ILE A 81 -35.24 1.82 4.21
C ILE A 81 -34.20 1.77 3.09
N LEU A 82 -33.08 1.09 3.35
CA LEU A 82 -32.19 0.55 2.31
C LEU A 82 -33.04 -0.33 1.38
N LYS A 83 -33.63 0.23 0.30
CA LYS A 83 -34.57 -0.50 -0.57
C LYS A 83 -33.94 -1.65 -1.37
N PHE A 84 -32.70 -2.04 -1.11
CA PHE A 84 -32.13 -3.28 -1.65
C PHE A 84 -32.21 -4.44 -0.67
N SER A 85 -31.93 -4.22 0.62
CA SER A 85 -31.92 -5.30 1.62
C SER A 85 -33.29 -5.55 2.25
N ASP A 86 -34.27 -4.70 1.96
CA ASP A 86 -35.66 -4.88 2.38
C ASP A 86 -36.35 -5.96 1.54
N PRO A 87 -36.79 -7.08 2.15
CA PRO A 87 -37.50 -8.15 1.45
C PRO A 87 -38.75 -7.69 0.71
N ASP A 88 -39.39 -6.61 1.16
CA ASP A 88 -40.63 -6.09 0.57
C ASP A 88 -40.36 -5.12 -0.61
N SER A 89 -39.10 -4.81 -0.89
CA SER A 89 -38.74 -3.96 -2.01
C SER A 89 -38.84 -4.68 -3.36
N LYS A 90 -39.34 -3.94 -4.37
CA LYS A 90 -39.31 -4.37 -5.78
C LYS A 90 -37.89 -4.57 -6.32
N LEU A 91 -36.86 -4.08 -5.62
CA LEU A 91 -35.46 -4.17 -6.00
C LEU A 91 -34.68 -5.20 -5.18
N TYR A 92 -35.34 -5.95 -4.29
CA TYR A 92 -34.71 -6.95 -3.43
C TYR A 92 -33.92 -8.01 -4.21
N TRP A 93 -34.35 -8.33 -5.43
CA TRP A 93 -33.64 -9.25 -6.31
C TRP A 93 -32.20 -8.82 -6.65
N VAL A 94 -31.89 -7.52 -6.63
CA VAL A 94 -30.52 -7.01 -6.85
C VAL A 94 -29.64 -7.29 -5.63
N TYR A 95 -30.20 -7.23 -4.41
CA TYR A 95 -29.49 -7.62 -3.20
C TYR A 95 -29.19 -9.12 -3.18
N GLU A 96 -30.16 -9.94 -3.57
CA GLU A 96 -29.97 -11.39 -3.74
C GLU A 96 -28.90 -11.70 -4.79
N LEU A 97 -28.95 -11.05 -5.96
CA LEU A 97 -27.89 -11.12 -6.97
C LEU A 97 -26.53 -10.73 -6.37
N ASN A 98 -26.46 -9.66 -5.58
CA ASN A 98 -25.22 -9.20 -4.95
C ASN A 98 -24.67 -10.22 -3.95
N ASN A 99 -25.52 -10.93 -3.20
CA ASN A 99 -25.09 -11.99 -2.28
C ASN A 99 -24.44 -13.15 -3.03
N TRP A 100 -25.06 -13.61 -4.11
CA TRP A 100 -24.50 -14.64 -4.98
C TRP A 100 -23.25 -14.18 -5.71
N ALA A 101 -23.26 -12.96 -6.24
CA ALA A 101 -22.09 -12.38 -6.89
C ALA A 101 -20.92 -12.24 -5.89
N GLN A 102 -21.18 -11.89 -4.63
CA GLN A 102 -20.15 -11.80 -3.58
C GLN A 102 -19.46 -13.13 -3.26
N PHE A 103 -20.07 -14.28 -3.55
CA PHE A 103 -19.47 -15.59 -3.26
C PHE A 103 -18.06 -15.74 -3.82
N PHE A 104 -17.89 -15.49 -5.13
CA PHE A 104 -16.59 -15.59 -5.79
C PHE A 104 -15.60 -14.51 -5.33
N LYS A 105 -16.08 -13.29 -5.08
CA LYS A 105 -15.30 -12.20 -4.46
C LYS A 105 -14.75 -12.64 -3.09
N ARG A 106 -15.59 -13.20 -2.22
CA ARG A 106 -15.23 -13.60 -0.85
C ARG A 106 -14.22 -14.74 -0.85
N ILE A 107 -14.43 -15.78 -1.67
CA ILE A 107 -13.46 -16.88 -1.80
C ILE A 107 -12.07 -16.35 -2.13
N PHE A 108 -11.97 -15.46 -3.11
CA PHE A 108 -10.69 -14.91 -3.53
C PHE A 108 -10.07 -14.00 -2.47
N ILE A 109 -10.81 -13.00 -1.95
CA ILE A 109 -10.28 -12.06 -0.95
C ILE A 109 -9.85 -12.79 0.32
N ASN A 110 -10.68 -13.72 0.82
CA ASN A 110 -10.34 -14.49 2.02
C ASN A 110 -9.10 -15.36 1.78
N GLY A 111 -8.99 -15.98 0.60
CA GLY A 111 -7.82 -16.78 0.23
C GLY A 111 -6.51 -16.00 0.19
N ILE A 112 -6.51 -14.77 -0.35
CA ILE A 112 -5.29 -13.94 -0.38
C ILE A 112 -5.02 -13.30 0.99
N THR A 113 -6.06 -12.89 1.72
CA THR A 113 -5.94 -12.29 3.06
C THR A 113 -5.39 -13.29 4.06
N LEU A 114 -5.79 -14.57 3.97
CA LEU A 114 -5.24 -15.70 4.73
C LEU A 114 -3.71 -15.76 4.64
N LEU A 115 -3.14 -15.45 3.48
CA LEU A 115 -1.70 -15.52 3.23
C LEU A 115 -0.96 -14.25 3.60
N THR A 116 -1.66 -13.13 3.83
CA THR A 116 -1.02 -11.82 4.01
C THR A 116 -0.10 -11.81 5.24
N ILE A 117 -0.61 -12.20 6.41
CA ILE A 117 0.18 -12.21 7.65
C ILE A 117 1.34 -13.21 7.59
N PRO A 118 1.13 -14.49 7.21
CA PRO A 118 2.23 -15.46 7.09
C PRO A 118 3.33 -15.02 6.11
N ILE A 119 2.95 -14.51 4.94
CA ILE A 119 3.91 -14.04 3.93
C ILE A 119 4.72 -12.88 4.49
N VAL A 120 4.08 -11.87 5.08
CA VAL A 120 4.81 -10.73 5.66
C VAL A 120 5.77 -11.18 6.75
N PHE A 121 5.32 -12.06 7.63
CA PHE A 121 6.15 -12.56 8.71
C PHE A 121 7.42 -13.23 8.18
N ILE A 122 7.24 -14.20 7.28
CA ILE A 122 8.34 -14.95 6.68
C ILE A 122 9.28 -14.03 5.90
N ALA A 123 8.73 -13.07 5.13
CA ALA A 123 9.52 -12.14 4.33
C ALA A 123 10.48 -11.29 5.20
N ILE A 124 9.94 -10.66 6.24
CA ILE A 124 10.72 -9.79 7.13
C ILE A 124 11.69 -10.61 7.98
N PHE A 125 11.25 -11.78 8.45
CA PHE A 125 12.10 -12.70 9.19
C PHE A 125 13.33 -13.11 8.36
N LYS A 126 13.12 -13.55 7.11
CA LYS A 126 14.20 -14.01 6.22
C LYS A 126 15.31 -12.96 6.10
N VAL A 127 14.92 -11.72 5.86
CA VAL A 127 15.86 -10.61 5.67
C VAL A 127 16.56 -10.22 6.97
N THR A 128 15.83 -10.09 8.08
CA THR A 128 16.44 -9.71 9.35
C THR A 128 17.28 -10.83 9.98
N SER A 129 17.05 -12.09 9.58
CA SER A 129 17.78 -13.26 10.07
C SER A 129 19.15 -13.49 9.44
N LYS A 130 19.45 -12.92 8.27
CA LYS A 130 20.69 -13.20 7.55
C LYS A 130 21.92 -12.54 8.20
N PRO A 131 23.03 -13.29 8.42
CA PRO A 131 24.30 -12.72 8.84
C PRO A 131 24.85 -11.81 7.73
N GLY A 132 25.51 -10.70 8.07
CA GLY A 132 26.13 -9.82 7.06
C GLY A 132 25.18 -8.89 6.30
N GLU A 133 23.87 -9.16 6.21
CA GLU A 133 22.89 -8.20 5.67
C GLU A 133 22.79 -6.99 6.62
N LYS A 134 23.53 -5.93 6.31
CA LYS A 134 23.42 -4.60 6.90
C LYS A 134 22.53 -3.76 5.99
N GLY A 135 21.57 -3.01 6.55
CA GLY A 135 20.84 -1.99 5.78
C GLY A 135 19.32 -2.04 5.80
N VAL A 136 18.68 -3.02 6.43
CA VAL A 136 17.21 -3.08 6.56
C VAL A 136 16.64 -1.78 7.11
N GLY A 137 17.20 -1.24 8.20
CA GLY A 137 16.77 0.05 8.75
C GLY A 137 16.88 1.20 7.75
N ARG A 138 17.94 1.25 6.92
CA ARG A 138 18.09 2.27 5.87
C ARG A 138 17.07 2.09 4.75
N ILE A 139 16.84 0.85 4.31
CA ILE A 139 15.82 0.49 3.31
C ILE A 139 14.44 0.94 3.81
N SER A 140 14.10 0.61 5.07
CA SER A 140 12.85 1.02 5.71
C SER A 140 12.72 2.53 5.77
N ILE A 141 13.74 3.26 6.25
CA ILE A 141 13.70 4.73 6.34
C ILE A 141 13.50 5.36 4.95
N LYS A 142 14.24 4.90 3.93
CA LYS A 142 14.08 5.38 2.55
C LYS A 142 12.71 5.05 1.98
N GLY A 143 12.21 3.84 2.24
CA GLY A 143 10.87 3.41 1.83
C GLY A 143 9.79 4.28 2.46
N ILE A 144 9.82 4.44 3.79
CA ILE A 144 8.87 5.27 4.54
C ILE A 144 8.94 6.73 4.07
N ALA A 145 10.14 7.30 3.93
CA ALA A 145 10.29 8.67 3.47
C ALA A 145 9.70 8.87 2.07
N LEU A 146 9.95 7.93 1.14
CA LEU A 146 9.39 8.00 -0.20
C LEU A 146 7.86 7.84 -0.20
N LEU A 147 7.33 6.88 0.56
CA LEU A 147 5.88 6.65 0.67
C LEU A 147 5.16 7.85 1.29
N LEU A 148 5.70 8.43 2.37
CA LEU A 148 5.15 9.64 2.98
C LEU A 148 5.27 10.86 2.07
N SER A 149 6.35 10.98 1.29
CA SER A 149 6.47 12.06 0.30
C SER A 149 5.40 11.95 -0.80
N ASN A 150 5.04 10.72 -1.19
CA ASN A 150 3.96 10.47 -2.14
C ASN A 150 2.60 10.85 -1.55
N VAL A 151 2.35 10.55 -0.27
CA VAL A 151 1.14 11.01 0.44
C VAL A 151 1.07 12.53 0.49
N ALA A 152 2.16 13.21 0.86
CA ALA A 152 2.22 14.66 0.92
C ALA A 152 1.88 15.29 -0.44
N PHE A 153 2.46 14.76 -1.52
CA PHE A 153 2.18 15.19 -2.88
C PHE A 153 0.70 14.99 -3.24
N ALA A 154 0.15 13.80 -2.99
CA ALA A 154 -1.22 13.46 -3.32
C ALA A 154 -2.25 14.31 -2.54
N PHE A 155 -1.99 14.55 -1.24
CA PHE A 155 -2.78 15.49 -0.42
C PHE A 155 -2.76 16.88 -1.03
N THR A 156 -1.56 17.40 -1.29
CA THR A 156 -1.37 18.77 -1.78
C THR A 156 -2.10 18.99 -3.09
N VAL A 157 -1.89 18.11 -4.07
CA VAL A 157 -2.54 18.21 -5.38
C VAL A 157 -4.07 18.12 -5.24
N THR A 158 -4.57 17.15 -4.47
CA THR A 158 -6.02 16.94 -4.38
C THR A 158 -6.70 18.07 -3.61
N PHE A 159 -6.06 18.59 -2.57
CA PHE A 159 -6.53 19.77 -1.86
C PHE A 159 -6.62 20.99 -2.78
N ILE A 160 -5.56 21.27 -3.54
CA ILE A 160 -5.51 22.38 -4.50
C ILE A 160 -6.62 22.23 -5.55
N LEU A 161 -6.79 21.03 -6.12
CA LEU A 161 -7.85 20.76 -7.08
C LEU A 161 -9.23 21.02 -6.47
N GLY A 162 -9.49 20.49 -5.27
CA GLY A 162 -10.79 20.66 -4.62
C GLY A 162 -11.06 22.10 -4.18
N TYR A 163 -10.03 22.84 -3.79
CA TYR A 163 -10.12 24.26 -3.48
C TYR A 163 -10.52 25.07 -4.72
N PHE A 164 -9.74 24.99 -5.81
CA PHE A 164 -9.98 25.79 -7.02
C PHE A 164 -11.24 25.37 -7.78
N LEU A 165 -11.58 24.08 -7.75
CA LEU A 165 -12.80 23.60 -8.37
C LEU A 165 -14.01 23.74 -7.46
N ASN A 166 -13.87 24.29 -6.25
CA ASN A 166 -14.94 24.50 -5.28
C ASN A 166 -15.71 23.19 -5.00
N ALA A 167 -15.00 22.17 -4.50
CA ALA A 167 -15.50 20.80 -4.34
C ALA A 167 -16.73 20.70 -3.44
N GLY A 168 -16.78 21.50 -2.37
CA GLY A 168 -17.88 21.57 -1.40
C GLY A 168 -18.89 22.69 -1.65
N GLY A 169 -18.71 23.49 -2.70
CA GLY A 169 -19.59 24.64 -2.99
C GLY A 169 -21.05 24.22 -3.14
N GLY A 170 -21.94 24.89 -2.40
CA GLY A 170 -23.38 24.61 -2.41
C GLY A 170 -23.83 23.50 -1.46
N LEU A 171 -22.91 22.82 -0.76
CA LEU A 171 -23.26 21.78 0.22
C LEU A 171 -23.73 22.33 1.57
N ASN A 172 -23.43 23.60 1.90
CA ASN A 172 -23.78 24.27 3.15
C ASN A 172 -23.57 23.37 4.38
N LEU A 173 -22.33 22.87 4.54
CA LEU A 173 -21.99 21.92 5.59
C LEU A 173 -22.15 22.58 6.96
N GLN A 174 -22.98 21.98 7.82
CA GLN A 174 -23.21 22.44 9.19
C GLN A 174 -22.65 21.41 10.17
N PRO A 175 -22.10 21.86 11.31
CA PRO A 175 -21.65 20.94 12.34
C PRO A 175 -22.88 20.31 13.02
N ASN A 176 -22.87 18.99 13.17
CA ASN A 176 -23.82 18.29 14.04
C ASN A 176 -23.38 18.50 15.50
N LEU A 177 -24.15 19.30 16.25
CA LEU A 177 -23.86 19.63 17.64
C LEU A 177 -24.51 18.64 18.62
N ASP A 178 -25.47 17.83 18.18
CA ASP A 178 -26.32 17.03 19.06
C ASP A 178 -25.64 15.71 19.49
N GLY A 179 -24.74 15.16 18.67
CA GLY A 179 -23.94 13.97 19.01
C GLY A 179 -22.67 14.25 19.83
N ALA A 180 -22.24 15.51 19.91
CA ALA A 180 -20.98 15.92 20.54
C ALA A 180 -21.10 16.27 22.04
N ILE A 181 -22.31 16.18 22.62
CA ILE A 181 -22.60 16.60 24.01
C ILE A 181 -22.63 15.40 24.98
N ALA A 182 -22.83 14.17 24.51
CA ALA A 182 -23.02 13.01 25.39
C ALA A 182 -21.72 12.44 25.98
N ASN A 183 -20.60 12.55 25.27
CA ASN A 183 -19.28 12.21 25.78
C ASN A 183 -18.42 13.47 25.70
N ASN A 184 -17.65 13.79 26.73
CA ASN A 184 -16.65 14.87 26.77
C ASN A 184 -15.49 14.69 25.75
N GLU A 185 -15.76 14.17 24.54
CA GLU A 185 -14.84 14.00 23.41
C GLU A 185 -14.71 15.29 22.58
N ARG A 186 -14.89 16.43 23.23
CA ARG A 186 -14.42 17.72 22.72
C ARG A 186 -12.91 17.61 22.47
N TYR A 187 -12.49 17.71 21.21
CA TYR A 187 -11.15 18.14 20.82
C TYR A 187 -9.98 17.35 21.43
N GLN A 188 -10.08 16.03 21.58
CA GLN A 188 -8.91 15.24 21.97
C GLN A 188 -8.19 14.76 20.70
N ALA A 189 -7.38 15.64 20.13
CA ALA A 189 -6.38 15.20 19.16
C ALA A 189 -5.57 14.06 19.80
N VAL A 190 -5.56 12.89 19.17
CA VAL A 190 -4.70 11.79 19.64
C VAL A 190 -3.26 12.27 19.53
N VAL A 191 -2.61 12.45 20.67
CA VAL A 191 -1.21 12.89 20.69
C VAL A 191 -0.35 11.84 19.98
N ILE A 192 0.54 12.32 19.10
CA ILE A 192 1.40 11.50 18.24
C ILE A 192 2.08 10.33 18.99
N PRO A 193 2.59 10.49 20.22
CA PRO A 193 3.22 9.39 20.96
C PRO A 193 2.29 8.19 21.20
N ASN A 194 1.00 8.42 21.47
CA ASN A 194 0.03 7.35 21.71
C ASN A 194 -0.31 6.59 20.43
N LEU A 195 -0.31 7.28 19.30
CA LEU A 195 -0.49 6.63 17.99
C LEU A 195 0.72 5.74 17.66
N ILE A 196 1.94 6.21 17.95
CA ILE A 196 3.18 5.46 17.70
C ILE A 196 3.29 4.25 18.61
N SER A 197 2.97 4.40 19.91
CA SER A 197 3.03 3.29 20.87
C SER A 197 2.04 2.18 20.55
N GLY A 198 0.90 2.50 19.92
CA GLY A 198 -0.08 1.52 19.44
C GLY A 198 0.44 0.54 18.38
N TYR A 199 1.55 0.84 17.69
CA TYR A 199 2.18 -0.10 16.75
C TYR A 199 3.13 -1.09 17.40
N PHE A 200 3.50 -0.88 18.67
CA PHE A 200 4.34 -1.82 19.38
C PHE A 200 3.51 -3.01 19.88
N PRO A 201 3.81 -4.24 19.43
CA PRO A 201 3.05 -5.42 19.82
C PRO A 201 3.27 -5.75 21.30
N THR A 202 2.19 -5.99 22.03
CA THR A 202 2.23 -6.46 23.43
C THR A 202 2.05 -7.98 23.56
N ASN A 203 1.52 -8.64 22.52
CA ASN A 203 1.27 -10.09 22.51
C ASN A 203 1.48 -10.66 21.09
N ILE A 204 2.23 -11.77 20.99
CA ILE A 204 2.58 -12.38 19.69
C ILE A 204 1.35 -12.96 18.99
N PHE A 205 0.55 -13.76 19.68
CA PHE A 205 -0.60 -14.44 19.08
C PHE A 205 -1.70 -13.46 18.70
N ALA A 206 -2.00 -12.49 19.57
CA ALA A 206 -2.97 -11.44 19.25
C ALA A 206 -2.52 -10.60 18.04
N THR A 207 -1.21 -10.35 17.91
CA THR A 207 -0.66 -9.64 16.75
C THR A 207 -0.82 -10.45 15.46
N LEU A 208 -0.54 -11.76 15.49
CA LEU A 208 -0.67 -12.63 14.33
C LEU A 208 -2.13 -12.91 13.94
N ALA A 209 -3.07 -12.79 14.88
CA ALA A 209 -4.50 -12.89 14.62
C ALA A 209 -5.15 -11.54 14.24
N GLY A 210 -4.46 -10.43 14.49
CA GLY A 210 -4.96 -9.08 14.25
C GLY A 210 -4.95 -8.70 12.77
N SER A 211 -5.55 -7.55 12.46
CA SER A 211 -5.63 -7.01 11.08
C SER A 211 -4.48 -6.06 10.73
N SER A 212 -3.68 -5.66 11.71
CA SER A 212 -2.59 -4.69 11.52
C SER A 212 -1.28 -5.38 11.15
N ILE A 213 -0.66 -4.93 10.05
CA ILE A 213 0.56 -5.53 9.51
C ILE A 213 1.82 -4.99 10.21
N ILE A 214 1.82 -3.73 10.67
CA ILE A 214 3.00 -3.12 11.28
C ILE A 214 3.45 -3.90 12.53
N PRO A 215 2.58 -4.26 13.49
CA PRO A 215 3.00 -5.04 14.65
C PRO A 215 3.57 -6.42 14.23
N VAL A 216 2.98 -7.07 13.20
CA VAL A 216 3.52 -8.32 12.63
C VAL A 216 4.95 -8.12 12.12
N MET A 217 5.20 -7.04 11.38
CA MET A 217 6.54 -6.71 10.88
C MET A 217 7.55 -6.50 12.02
N VAL A 218 7.15 -5.81 13.10
CA VAL A 218 8.00 -5.58 14.28
C VAL A 218 8.39 -6.91 14.92
N ILE A 219 7.43 -7.81 15.19
CA ILE A 219 7.71 -9.14 15.75
C ILE A 219 8.64 -9.93 14.83
N SER A 220 8.36 -9.92 13.53
CA SER A 220 9.13 -10.67 12.53
C SER A 220 10.58 -10.20 12.47
N ALA A 221 10.80 -8.88 12.56
CA ALA A 221 12.12 -8.28 12.57
C ALA A 221 12.89 -8.61 13.86
N LEU A 222 12.22 -8.59 15.01
CA LEU A 222 12.80 -9.01 16.29
C LEU A 222 13.18 -10.49 16.29
N ALA A 223 12.31 -11.35 15.77
CA ALA A 223 12.54 -12.79 15.65
C ALA A 223 13.72 -13.09 14.72
N GLY A 224 13.75 -12.51 13.52
CA GLY A 224 14.86 -12.69 12.59
C GLY A 224 16.17 -12.14 13.16
N SER A 225 16.16 -10.94 13.74
CA SER A 225 17.34 -10.36 14.41
C SER A 225 17.85 -11.25 15.55
N SER A 226 16.96 -11.88 16.31
CA SER A 226 17.33 -12.83 17.35
C SER A 226 18.02 -14.06 16.79
N VAL A 227 17.51 -14.63 15.69
CA VAL A 227 18.16 -15.75 14.97
C VAL A 227 19.53 -15.35 14.46
N LYS A 228 19.68 -14.14 13.92
CA LYS A 228 20.98 -13.59 13.50
C LYS A 228 21.97 -13.50 14.67
N ILE A 229 21.54 -12.98 15.82
CA ILE A 229 22.39 -12.86 17.02
C ILE A 229 22.79 -14.25 17.53
N LEU A 230 21.84 -15.17 17.66
CA LEU A 230 22.08 -16.53 18.16
C LEU A 230 22.95 -17.36 17.22
N SER A 231 22.98 -17.05 15.93
CA SER A 231 23.83 -17.74 14.94
C SER A 231 25.32 -17.68 15.28
N LYS A 232 25.76 -16.68 16.06
CA LYS A 232 27.14 -16.59 16.55
C LYS A 232 27.53 -17.73 17.49
N ARG A 233 26.55 -18.37 18.14
CA ARG A 233 26.76 -19.45 19.11
C ARG A 233 26.11 -20.78 18.71
N LYS A 234 25.04 -20.74 17.90
CA LYS A 234 24.23 -21.89 17.50
C LYS A 234 24.00 -21.93 15.98
N ALA A 235 25.09 -21.92 15.21
CA ALA A 235 25.04 -21.71 13.76
C ALA A 235 24.17 -22.75 13.02
N VAL A 236 24.35 -24.04 13.32
CA VAL A 236 23.64 -25.13 12.65
C VAL A 236 22.12 -25.04 12.90
N GLN A 237 21.72 -24.85 14.16
CA GLN A 237 20.31 -24.77 14.53
C GLN A 237 19.65 -23.52 13.94
N MET A 238 20.32 -22.37 13.99
CA MET A 238 19.78 -21.14 13.42
C MET A 238 19.70 -21.19 11.89
N GLN A 239 20.62 -21.90 11.22
CA GLN A 239 20.52 -22.14 9.79
C GLN A 239 19.33 -23.05 9.44
N ALA A 240 19.04 -24.06 10.25
CA ALA A 240 17.84 -24.89 10.06
C ALA A 240 16.55 -24.05 10.12
N ILE A 241 16.45 -23.09 11.06
CA ILE A 241 15.30 -22.18 11.13
C ILE A 241 15.18 -21.32 9.87
N ARG A 242 16.30 -20.81 9.33
CA ARG A 242 16.28 -20.06 8.07
C ARG A 242 15.77 -20.90 6.91
N ASN A 243 16.30 -22.11 6.76
CA ASN A 243 15.89 -23.03 5.69
C ASN A 243 14.39 -23.40 5.81
N ALA A 244 13.88 -23.56 7.02
CA ALA A 244 12.46 -23.79 7.27
C ALA A 244 11.60 -22.59 6.83
N MET A 245 12.06 -21.36 7.09
CA MET A 245 11.38 -20.14 6.64
C MET A 245 11.47 -19.94 5.12
N ASP A 246 12.59 -20.29 4.50
CA ASP A 246 12.72 -20.31 3.04
C ASP A 246 11.75 -21.30 2.40
N THR A 247 11.65 -22.51 2.96
CA THR A 247 10.69 -23.51 2.48
C THR A 247 9.24 -23.05 2.71
N GLY A 248 8.95 -22.46 3.87
CA GLY A 248 7.63 -21.90 4.19
C GLY A 248 7.23 -20.76 3.26
N TRP A 249 8.20 -19.95 2.81
CA TRP A 249 8.00 -18.93 1.79
C TRP A 249 7.53 -19.54 0.47
N ASP A 250 8.24 -20.55 -0.02
CA ASP A 250 7.92 -21.20 -1.30
C ASP A 250 6.54 -21.88 -1.27
N VAL A 251 6.20 -22.52 -0.14
CA VAL A 251 4.86 -23.08 0.10
C VAL A 251 3.80 -21.98 0.08
N SER A 252 4.03 -20.87 0.78
CA SER A 252 3.09 -19.75 0.83
C SER A 252 2.86 -19.12 -0.56
N MET A 253 3.93 -18.99 -1.35
CA MET A 253 3.85 -18.52 -2.75
C MET A 253 3.10 -19.51 -3.65
N SER A 254 3.26 -20.82 -3.45
CA SER A 254 2.51 -21.83 -4.19
C SER A 254 1.00 -21.76 -3.91
N ILE A 255 0.61 -21.57 -2.65
CA ILE A 255 -0.80 -21.38 -2.27
C ILE A 255 -1.34 -20.08 -2.89
N LEU A 256 -0.57 -18.99 -2.84
CA LEU A 256 -0.92 -17.73 -3.50
C LEU A 256 -1.23 -17.94 -4.98
N MET A 257 -0.34 -18.63 -5.70
CA MET A 257 -0.50 -18.88 -7.13
C MET A 257 -1.75 -19.71 -7.47
N THR A 258 -2.25 -20.49 -6.53
CA THR A 258 -3.51 -21.22 -6.67
C THR A 258 -4.71 -20.27 -6.72
N PHE A 259 -4.81 -19.34 -5.74
CA PHE A 259 -5.86 -18.32 -5.75
C PHE A 259 -5.73 -17.35 -6.93
N MET A 260 -4.51 -17.05 -7.38
CA MET A 260 -4.28 -16.19 -8.55
C MET A 260 -4.92 -16.74 -9.83
N LYS A 261 -5.00 -18.06 -10.00
CA LYS A 261 -5.70 -18.66 -11.17
C LYS A 261 -7.20 -18.34 -11.20
N PHE A 262 -7.80 -18.14 -10.03
CA PHE A 262 -9.22 -17.79 -9.87
C PHE A 262 -9.49 -16.28 -10.03
N MET A 263 -8.45 -15.44 -10.00
CA MET A 263 -8.58 -13.98 -10.04
C MET A 263 -9.52 -13.44 -11.13
N PRO A 264 -9.48 -13.86 -12.41
CA PRO A 264 -10.33 -13.26 -13.44
C PRO A 264 -11.83 -13.34 -13.11
N LEU A 265 -12.27 -14.46 -12.53
CA LEU A 265 -13.65 -14.67 -12.10
C LEU A 265 -14.01 -13.79 -10.90
N ALA A 266 -13.09 -13.71 -9.94
CA ALA A 266 -13.22 -12.87 -8.76
C ALA A 266 -13.31 -11.39 -9.13
N VAL A 267 -12.48 -10.90 -10.07
CA VAL A 267 -12.50 -9.52 -10.54
C VAL A 267 -13.81 -9.19 -11.26
N MET A 268 -14.31 -10.09 -12.11
CA MET A 268 -15.64 -9.94 -12.71
C MET A 268 -16.72 -9.75 -11.62
N SER A 269 -16.72 -10.64 -10.62
CA SER A 269 -17.64 -10.58 -9.48
C SER A 269 -17.52 -9.28 -8.67
N MET A 270 -16.30 -8.86 -8.35
CA MET A 270 -16.02 -7.64 -7.60
C MET A 270 -16.57 -6.39 -8.30
N ILE A 271 -16.31 -6.27 -9.60
CA ILE A 271 -16.77 -5.12 -10.39
C ILE A 271 -18.29 -5.14 -10.55
N THR A 272 -18.89 -6.30 -10.83
CA THR A 272 -20.36 -6.41 -10.85
C THR A 272 -20.97 -5.92 -9.55
N VAL A 273 -20.57 -6.50 -8.40
CA VAL A 273 -21.09 -6.10 -7.08
C VAL A 273 -20.90 -4.61 -6.81
N SER A 274 -19.75 -4.06 -7.20
CA SER A 274 -19.43 -2.66 -6.97
C SER A 274 -20.29 -1.69 -7.78
N ILE A 275 -20.74 -2.11 -8.95
CA ILE A 275 -21.60 -1.33 -9.82
C ILE A 275 -23.06 -1.50 -9.37
N THR A 276 -23.49 -2.70 -9.01
CA THR A 276 -24.89 -3.02 -8.67
C THR A 276 -25.30 -2.68 -7.23
N SER A 277 -24.36 -2.39 -6.33
CA SER A 277 -24.65 -2.05 -4.93
C SER A 277 -24.76 -0.56 -4.65
N ARG A 278 -24.72 0.31 -5.67
CA ARG A 278 -24.55 1.77 -5.50
C ARG A 278 -25.51 2.59 -6.37
N PRO A 279 -25.88 3.82 -5.96
CA PRO A 279 -26.65 4.74 -6.79
C PRO A 279 -25.74 5.31 -7.86
N ILE A 280 -25.75 4.75 -9.06
CA ILE A 280 -25.00 5.37 -10.16
C ILE A 280 -25.67 6.70 -10.58
N GLY A 281 -26.98 6.86 -10.32
CA GLY A 281 -27.68 8.14 -10.48
C GLY A 281 -27.15 9.25 -9.57
N ALA A 282 -26.50 8.91 -8.44
CA ALA A 282 -25.79 9.87 -7.59
C ALA A 282 -24.62 10.58 -8.30
N LEU A 283 -24.04 9.95 -9.34
CA LEU A 283 -22.97 10.55 -10.12
C LEU A 283 -23.43 11.83 -10.83
N ALA A 284 -24.73 12.05 -11.04
CA ALA A 284 -25.21 13.30 -11.62
C ALA A 284 -25.00 14.50 -10.67
N THR A 285 -25.22 14.30 -9.36
CA THR A 285 -25.16 15.37 -8.35
C THR A 285 -23.79 15.45 -7.66
N LEU A 286 -23.14 14.30 -7.44
CA LEU A 286 -21.85 14.19 -6.75
C LEU A 286 -20.67 13.86 -7.69
N GLY A 287 -20.94 13.76 -9.01
CA GLY A 287 -19.95 13.44 -10.05
C GLY A 287 -18.74 14.36 -10.06
N LYS A 288 -18.95 15.63 -9.72
CA LYS A 288 -17.88 16.61 -9.57
C LYS A 288 -16.87 16.18 -8.51
N ILE A 289 -17.33 15.75 -7.34
CA ILE A 289 -16.46 15.40 -6.20
C ILE A 289 -15.65 14.14 -6.50
N ILE A 290 -16.30 13.08 -6.99
CA ILE A 290 -15.60 11.86 -7.40
C ILE A 290 -14.65 12.12 -8.58
N GLY A 291 -15.03 13.00 -9.51
CA GLY A 291 -14.18 13.44 -10.63
C GLY A 291 -12.91 14.14 -10.16
N ILE A 292 -13.00 15.04 -9.18
CA ILE A 292 -11.85 15.68 -8.55
C ILE A 292 -10.95 14.64 -7.89
N GLY A 293 -11.53 13.69 -7.14
CA GLY A 293 -10.78 12.59 -6.52
C GLY A 293 -10.03 11.73 -7.54
N TYR A 294 -10.69 11.33 -8.64
CA TYR A 294 -10.06 10.56 -9.71
C TYR A 294 -9.03 11.35 -10.50
N LEU A 295 -9.21 12.66 -10.67
CA LEU A 295 -8.19 13.54 -11.23
C LEU A 295 -6.95 13.59 -10.32
N GLY A 296 -7.13 13.69 -9.00
CA GLY A 296 -6.05 13.58 -8.02
C GLY A 296 -5.31 12.24 -8.10
N ILE A 297 -6.03 11.13 -8.25
CA ILE A 297 -5.45 9.79 -8.49
C ILE A 297 -4.66 9.78 -9.80
N PHE A 298 -5.22 10.31 -10.89
CA PHE A 298 -4.58 10.32 -12.20
C PHE A 298 -3.26 11.09 -12.16
N ILE A 299 -3.25 12.30 -11.56
CA ILE A 299 -2.02 13.08 -11.37
C ILE A 299 -1.02 12.32 -10.48
N SER A 300 -1.51 11.61 -9.45
CA SER A 300 -0.67 10.76 -8.60
C SER A 300 -0.01 9.61 -9.39
N ILE A 301 -0.73 8.98 -10.33
CA ILE A 301 -0.16 7.96 -11.24
C ILE A 301 0.93 8.58 -12.15
N LEU A 302 0.69 9.77 -12.69
CA LEU A 302 1.68 10.49 -13.49
C LEU A 302 2.93 10.83 -12.66
N TRP A 303 2.74 11.27 -11.41
CA TRP A 303 3.82 11.53 -10.47
C TRP A 303 4.66 10.29 -10.18
N LEU A 304 4.03 9.14 -9.89
CA LEU A 304 4.75 7.88 -9.69
C LEU A 304 5.53 7.47 -10.94
N THR A 305 4.94 7.63 -12.13
CA THR A 305 5.61 7.35 -13.41
C THR A 305 6.83 8.27 -13.62
N LEU A 306 6.69 9.55 -13.29
CA LEU A 306 7.78 10.53 -13.33
C LEU A 306 8.89 10.15 -12.34
N LEU A 307 8.56 9.79 -11.10
CA LEU A 307 9.53 9.35 -10.09
C LEU A 307 10.35 8.14 -10.56
N VAL A 308 9.70 7.16 -11.19
CA VAL A 308 10.37 6.00 -11.79
C VAL A 308 11.33 6.45 -12.91
N ARG A 309 10.91 7.41 -13.74
CA ARG A 309 11.70 7.94 -14.85
C ARG A 309 12.93 8.73 -14.40
N ILE A 310 12.79 9.63 -13.43
CA ILE A 310 13.90 10.46 -12.92
C ILE A 310 14.87 9.61 -12.10
N SER A 311 14.40 8.51 -11.50
CA SER A 311 15.26 7.49 -10.88
C SER A 311 16.09 6.70 -11.92
N GLY A 312 15.87 6.93 -13.21
CA GLY A 312 16.60 6.30 -14.32
C GLY A 312 16.22 4.84 -14.55
N LEU A 313 15.01 4.43 -14.15
CA LEU A 313 14.45 3.11 -14.45
C LEU A 313 13.72 3.15 -15.80
N LYS A 314 13.67 2.02 -16.50
CA LYS A 314 12.91 1.89 -17.76
C LYS A 314 11.41 1.89 -17.50
N ILE A 315 10.73 2.99 -17.82
CA ILE A 315 9.28 3.16 -17.62
C ILE A 315 8.46 2.03 -18.28
N GLY A 316 8.73 1.72 -19.56
CA GLY A 316 7.94 0.72 -20.29
C GLY A 316 8.02 -0.69 -19.69
N ALA A 317 9.21 -1.05 -19.18
CA ALA A 317 9.39 -2.30 -18.45
C ALA A 317 8.64 -2.31 -17.12
N TRP A 318 8.69 -1.19 -16.39
CA TRP A 318 7.97 -1.02 -15.13
C TRP A 318 6.46 -1.13 -15.31
N TRP A 319 5.85 -0.35 -16.22
CA TRP A 319 4.41 -0.39 -16.47
C TRP A 319 3.90 -1.77 -16.89
N LYS A 320 4.66 -2.48 -17.73
CA LYS A 320 4.33 -3.84 -18.17
C LYS A 320 4.14 -4.81 -16.99
N LYS A 321 4.82 -4.58 -15.86
CA LYS A 321 4.73 -5.41 -14.66
C LYS A 321 3.79 -4.80 -13.61
N ALA A 322 3.79 -3.48 -13.46
CA ALA A 322 3.00 -2.76 -12.47
C ALA A 322 1.48 -2.81 -12.70
N TRP A 323 1.05 -3.05 -13.95
CA TRP A 323 -0.37 -3.10 -14.30
C TRP A 323 -1.15 -4.21 -13.59
N ARG A 324 -0.56 -5.40 -13.43
CA ARG A 324 -1.19 -6.55 -12.77
C ARG A 324 -1.58 -6.25 -11.31
N PRO A 325 -0.65 -5.83 -10.42
CA PRO A 325 -1.01 -5.48 -9.05
C PRO A 325 -1.89 -4.23 -8.97
N LEU A 326 -1.74 -3.24 -9.86
CA LEU A 326 -2.65 -2.08 -9.91
C LEU A 326 -4.11 -2.50 -10.13
N LEU A 327 -4.37 -3.33 -11.14
CA LEU A 327 -5.73 -3.79 -11.42
C LEU A 327 -6.29 -4.67 -10.31
N GLN A 328 -5.44 -5.49 -9.68
CA GLN A 328 -5.86 -6.26 -8.52
C GLN A 328 -6.24 -5.35 -7.35
N GLY A 329 -5.43 -4.34 -7.03
CA GLY A 329 -5.76 -3.35 -6.00
C GLY A 329 -7.07 -2.65 -6.34
N PHE A 330 -7.24 -2.24 -7.60
CA PHE A 330 -8.46 -1.59 -8.07
C PHE A 330 -9.71 -2.45 -7.87
N ALA A 331 -9.64 -3.73 -8.25
CA ALA A 331 -10.80 -4.63 -8.15
C ALA A 331 -11.07 -5.10 -6.71
N THR A 332 -10.02 -5.41 -5.94
CA THR A 332 -10.16 -5.97 -4.59
C THR A 332 -10.50 -4.92 -3.54
N GLN A 333 -10.13 -3.66 -3.79
CA GLN A 333 -10.24 -2.57 -2.82
C GLN A 333 -9.48 -2.87 -1.50
N SER A 334 -8.46 -3.72 -1.56
CA SER A 334 -7.60 -4.00 -0.42
C SER A 334 -6.13 -4.11 -0.84
N SER A 335 -5.31 -3.20 -0.30
CA SER A 335 -3.85 -3.26 -0.42
C SER A 335 -3.29 -4.53 0.22
N ASN A 336 -3.86 -4.95 1.35
CA ASN A 336 -3.48 -6.18 2.06
C ASN A 336 -3.76 -7.42 1.20
N ALA A 337 -4.97 -7.54 0.64
CA ALA A 337 -5.34 -8.63 -0.26
C ALA A 337 -4.62 -8.56 -1.62
N THR A 338 -3.83 -7.53 -1.88
CA THR A 338 -2.98 -7.41 -3.07
C THR A 338 -1.50 -7.61 -2.76
N LEU A 339 -1.11 -7.57 -1.48
CA LEU A 339 0.28 -7.62 -1.03
C LEU A 339 1.07 -8.82 -1.58
N PRO A 340 0.52 -10.05 -1.56
CA PRO A 340 1.27 -11.19 -2.08
C PRO A 340 1.61 -11.05 -3.57
N THR A 341 0.69 -10.51 -4.39
CA THR A 341 0.94 -10.24 -5.82
C THR A 341 1.93 -9.09 -6.01
N THR A 342 1.86 -8.06 -5.16
CA THR A 342 2.81 -6.96 -5.17
C THR A 342 4.23 -7.46 -4.91
N ILE A 343 4.40 -8.33 -3.90
CA ILE A 343 5.66 -9.00 -3.59
C ILE A 343 6.15 -9.82 -4.77
N ASP A 344 5.31 -10.69 -5.35
CA ASP A 344 5.66 -11.50 -6.53
C ASP A 344 6.11 -10.63 -7.71
N THR A 345 5.40 -9.53 -7.98
CA THR A 345 5.73 -8.59 -9.05
C THR A 345 7.08 -7.90 -8.81
N ILE A 346 7.33 -7.44 -7.58
CA ILE A 346 8.58 -6.74 -7.25
C ILE A 346 9.76 -7.73 -7.24
N ARG A 347 9.59 -8.89 -6.61
CA ARG A 347 10.64 -9.89 -6.46
C ARG A 347 10.97 -10.57 -7.77
N ASN A 348 9.99 -11.17 -8.43
CA ASN A 348 10.20 -12.10 -9.53
C ASN A 348 10.15 -11.41 -10.89
N ASP A 349 9.16 -10.53 -11.10
CA ASP A 349 8.96 -9.87 -12.40
C ASP A 349 9.90 -8.67 -12.61
N LEU A 350 10.16 -7.89 -11.56
CA LEU A 350 11.06 -6.74 -11.59
C LEU A 350 12.49 -7.07 -11.13
N LYS A 351 12.70 -8.28 -10.59
CA LYS A 351 13.99 -8.79 -10.11
C LYS A 351 14.68 -7.85 -9.12
N ILE A 352 13.96 -7.52 -8.05
CA ILE A 352 14.47 -6.69 -6.95
C ILE A 352 14.83 -7.59 -5.78
N SER A 353 15.90 -7.25 -5.06
CA SER A 353 16.38 -8.03 -3.92
C SER A 353 15.27 -8.32 -2.91
N ASP A 354 15.40 -9.46 -2.23
CA ASP A 354 14.47 -9.89 -1.19
C ASP A 354 14.43 -8.86 -0.05
N ALA A 355 15.60 -8.29 0.30
CA ALA A 355 15.74 -7.24 1.30
C ALA A 355 14.83 -6.03 1.07
N VAL A 356 14.75 -5.53 -0.18
CA VAL A 356 13.87 -4.39 -0.48
C VAL A 356 12.43 -4.84 -0.63
N THR A 357 12.18 -5.99 -1.26
CA THR A 357 10.83 -6.47 -1.54
C THR A 357 10.07 -6.77 -0.26
N SER A 358 10.67 -7.53 0.65
CA SER A 358 10.05 -7.93 1.91
C SER A 358 9.86 -6.76 2.88
N THR A 359 10.62 -5.69 2.71
CA THR A 359 10.54 -4.51 3.58
C THR A 359 9.56 -3.48 3.03
N VAL A 360 9.77 -3.01 1.80
CA VAL A 360 9.03 -1.87 1.24
C VAL A 360 7.61 -2.25 0.84
N ALA A 361 7.38 -3.45 0.30
CA ALA A 361 6.05 -3.86 -0.13
C ALA A 361 5.06 -3.99 1.04
N PRO A 362 5.38 -4.68 2.16
CA PRO A 362 4.48 -4.70 3.31
C PRO A 362 4.32 -3.34 3.99
N LEU A 363 5.38 -2.52 4.07
CA LEU A 363 5.25 -1.16 4.60
C LEU A 363 4.20 -0.35 3.85
N SER A 364 4.17 -0.46 2.52
CA SER A 364 3.26 0.30 1.68
C SER A 364 1.78 -0.04 1.83
N THR A 365 1.42 -1.15 2.49
CA THR A 365 0.01 -1.53 2.69
C THR A 365 -0.61 -0.95 3.95
N THR A 366 0.21 -0.38 4.84
CA THR A 366 -0.22 0.23 6.11
C THR A 366 0.38 1.61 6.37
N MET A 367 1.50 1.93 5.72
CA MET A 367 2.17 3.23 5.81
C MET A 367 2.23 3.89 4.45
N GLY A 368 1.93 5.20 4.43
CA GLY A 368 2.11 6.03 3.25
C GLY A 368 1.17 5.64 2.10
N LEU A 369 -0.10 5.36 2.44
CA LEU A 369 -1.17 5.10 1.47
C LEU A 369 -1.47 6.36 0.64
N MET A 370 -0.76 6.50 -0.49
CA MET A 370 -0.76 7.68 -1.35
C MET A 370 -2.17 8.23 -1.63
N ALA A 371 -3.11 7.39 -2.03
CA ALA A 371 -4.46 7.80 -2.39
C ALA A 371 -5.50 7.54 -1.29
N CYS A 372 -5.41 6.43 -0.53
CA CYS A 372 -6.37 6.22 0.57
C CYS A 372 -6.20 7.23 1.70
N ALA A 373 -4.98 7.72 1.95
CA ALA A 373 -4.74 8.82 2.89
C ALA A 373 -4.59 10.15 2.13
N GLY A 374 -3.61 10.28 1.23
CA GLY A 374 -3.30 11.57 0.61
C GLY A 374 -4.45 12.15 -0.21
N VAL A 375 -4.88 11.46 -1.28
CA VAL A 375 -5.98 11.94 -2.13
C VAL A 375 -7.28 12.10 -1.31
N GLN A 376 -7.66 11.09 -0.52
CA GLN A 376 -8.88 11.14 0.30
C GLN A 376 -8.89 12.36 1.24
N SER A 377 -7.83 12.55 2.02
CA SER A 377 -7.75 13.66 2.97
C SER A 377 -7.69 15.00 2.26
N GLY A 378 -6.93 15.11 1.15
CA GLY A 378 -6.91 16.34 0.37
C GLY A 378 -8.31 16.72 -0.12
N LEU A 379 -9.08 15.73 -0.59
CA LEU A 379 -10.46 15.92 -1.01
C LEU A 379 -11.37 16.31 0.16
N VAL A 380 -11.37 15.54 1.25
CA VAL A 380 -12.14 15.81 2.49
C VAL A 380 -11.87 17.22 3.02
N THR A 381 -10.60 17.58 3.16
CA THR A 381 -10.17 18.88 3.70
C THR A 381 -10.58 20.01 2.76
N SER A 382 -10.49 19.82 1.44
CA SER A 382 -10.99 20.81 0.48
C SER A 382 -12.52 20.95 0.47
N ILE A 383 -13.27 19.85 0.61
CA ILE A 383 -14.73 19.85 0.72
C ILE A 383 -15.15 20.62 1.97
N LEU A 384 -14.51 20.34 3.11
CA LEU A 384 -14.82 21.04 4.36
C LEU A 384 -14.58 22.54 4.25
N TRP A 385 -13.44 22.94 3.67
CA TRP A 385 -13.12 24.35 3.49
C TRP A 385 -14.10 25.06 2.56
N THR A 386 -14.41 24.45 1.42
CA THR A 386 -15.22 25.08 0.37
C THR A 386 -16.73 24.93 0.58
N GLY A 387 -17.14 23.98 1.43
CA GLY A 387 -18.54 23.74 1.80
C GLY A 387 -18.98 24.44 3.09
N THR A 388 -18.05 25.04 3.83
CA THR A 388 -18.36 25.95 4.95
C THR A 388 -18.14 27.40 4.54
N GLY A 389 -18.88 28.32 5.17
CA GLY A 389 -18.82 29.76 4.87
C GLY A 389 -17.97 30.58 5.84
N PRO A 390 -17.70 31.86 5.51
CA PRO A 390 -17.12 32.83 6.44
C PRO A 390 -17.89 32.89 7.76
N GLY A 391 -17.19 33.03 8.88
CA GLY A 391 -17.78 33.05 10.23
C GLY A 391 -17.95 31.68 10.88
N THR A 392 -17.46 30.61 10.26
CA THR A 392 -17.36 29.27 10.88
C THR A 392 -15.96 29.06 11.46
N ILE A 393 -15.84 28.18 12.47
CA ILE A 393 -14.56 27.83 13.11
C ILE A 393 -13.50 27.27 12.14
N VAL A 394 -13.93 26.76 10.99
CA VAL A 394 -13.02 26.33 9.91
C VAL A 394 -12.31 27.52 9.28
N HIS A 395 -13.03 28.62 9.05
CA HIS A 395 -12.52 29.84 8.41
C HIS A 395 -11.86 30.81 9.40
N ASP A 396 -12.04 30.60 10.71
CA ASP A 396 -11.22 31.28 11.73
C ASP A 396 -9.75 30.90 11.60
N LEU A 397 -9.47 29.69 11.09
CA LEU A 397 -8.14 29.33 10.63
C LEU A 397 -7.88 29.99 9.28
N ASN A 398 -6.74 30.67 9.16
CA ASN A 398 -6.24 31.05 7.86
C ASN A 398 -6.06 29.81 6.97
N ILE A 399 -6.41 29.91 5.68
CA ILE A 399 -6.30 28.82 4.69
C ILE A 399 -4.94 28.11 4.69
N TRP A 400 -3.85 28.85 4.88
CA TRP A 400 -2.51 28.29 4.97
C TRP A 400 -2.31 27.41 6.20
N VAL A 401 -2.83 27.86 7.35
CA VAL A 401 -2.78 27.11 8.61
C VAL A 401 -3.64 25.85 8.48
N PHE A 402 -4.86 25.99 7.95
CA PHE A 402 -5.75 24.87 7.71
C PHE A 402 -5.13 23.81 6.77
N PHE A 403 -4.50 24.25 5.67
CA PHE A 403 -3.78 23.37 4.75
C PHE A 403 -2.61 22.63 5.42
N ILE A 404 -1.75 23.35 6.13
CA ILE A 404 -0.57 22.75 6.79
C ILE A 404 -1.01 21.76 7.87
N MET A 405 -2.01 22.13 8.69
CA MET A 405 -2.58 21.21 9.68
C MET A 405 -3.14 19.96 9.01
N GLY A 406 -3.91 20.12 7.91
CA GLY A 406 -4.47 19.01 7.15
C GLY A 406 -3.39 18.07 6.61
N LEU A 407 -2.29 18.63 6.08
CA LEU A 407 -1.16 17.87 5.57
C LEU A 407 -0.49 17.06 6.69
N VAL A 408 -0.18 17.70 7.82
CA VAL A 408 0.50 17.04 8.95
C VAL A 408 -0.36 15.92 9.53
N VAL A 409 -1.64 16.19 9.79
CA VAL A 409 -2.60 15.20 10.29
C VAL A 409 -2.73 14.04 9.30
N THR A 410 -2.79 14.32 8.00
CA THR A 410 -2.86 13.28 6.96
C THR A 410 -1.63 12.38 6.96
N LEU A 411 -0.42 12.95 7.05
CA LEU A 411 0.82 12.18 7.09
C LEU A 411 0.85 11.23 8.30
N ILE A 412 0.41 11.71 9.45
CA ILE A 412 0.34 10.91 10.68
C ILE A 412 -0.73 9.82 10.55
N ALA A 413 -1.94 10.18 10.10
CA ALA A 413 -3.04 9.23 9.89
C ALA A 413 -2.65 8.14 8.88
N SER A 414 -1.83 8.47 7.86
CA SER A 414 -1.36 7.53 6.84
C SER A 414 -0.47 6.40 7.35
N LEU A 415 0.03 6.47 8.59
CA LEU A 415 0.85 5.43 9.22
C LEU A 415 0.02 4.29 9.85
N GLY A 416 -1.29 4.49 10.01
CA GLY A 416 -2.16 3.59 10.80
C GLY A 416 -3.36 3.01 10.10
N ILE A 417 -3.56 3.37 8.84
CA ILE A 417 -4.71 2.89 8.08
C ILE A 417 -4.41 1.46 7.63
N ALA A 418 -5.19 0.51 8.11
CA ALA A 418 -5.16 -0.85 7.61
C ALA A 418 -5.59 -0.87 6.13
N GLY A 419 -4.84 -1.59 5.28
CA GLY A 419 -5.13 -1.74 3.84
C GLY A 419 -6.33 -2.64 3.54
N ILE A 420 -7.48 -2.41 4.19
CA ILE A 420 -8.76 -3.11 4.02
C ILE A 420 -9.76 -2.24 3.22
N PRO A 421 -10.85 -2.80 2.68
CA PRO A 421 -11.87 -2.01 1.99
C PRO A 421 -12.58 -1.02 2.92
N GLY A 422 -13.09 0.09 2.37
CA GLY A 422 -13.92 1.06 3.10
C GLY A 422 -13.12 2.02 4.00
N THR A 423 -11.87 2.32 3.61
CA THR A 423 -10.98 3.18 4.42
C THR A 423 -11.32 4.66 4.38
N ALA A 424 -12.21 5.14 3.50
CA ALA A 424 -12.59 6.55 3.46
C ALA A 424 -13.17 7.03 4.78
N THR A 425 -14.05 6.26 5.42
CA THR A 425 -14.67 6.66 6.69
C THR A 425 -13.61 6.80 7.77
N VAL A 426 -12.72 5.82 7.90
CA VAL A 426 -11.61 5.84 8.87
C VAL A 426 -10.69 7.03 8.65
N VAL A 427 -10.31 7.30 7.39
CA VAL A 427 -9.46 8.44 7.03
C VAL A 427 -10.16 9.76 7.31
N THR A 428 -11.43 9.89 6.93
CA THR A 428 -12.22 11.12 7.09
C THR A 428 -12.42 11.44 8.57
N VAL A 429 -12.83 10.46 9.37
CA VAL A 429 -12.97 10.59 10.83
C VAL A 429 -11.62 10.93 11.46
N GLY A 430 -10.56 10.22 11.11
CA GLY A 430 -9.23 10.45 11.67
C GLY A 430 -8.66 11.83 11.33
N VAL A 431 -8.86 12.31 10.11
CA VAL A 431 -8.34 13.60 9.66
C VAL A 431 -9.16 14.75 10.23
N LEU A 432 -10.49 14.70 10.14
CA LEU A 432 -11.36 15.74 10.71
C LEU A 432 -11.25 15.77 12.24
N GLY A 433 -11.13 14.61 12.89
CA GLY A 433 -10.85 14.51 14.31
C GLY A 433 -9.49 15.08 14.69
N GLY A 434 -8.43 14.75 13.93
CA GLY A 434 -7.09 15.33 14.13
C GLY A 434 -7.02 16.84 13.89
N LEU A 435 -7.92 17.39 13.07
CA LEU A 435 -8.08 18.82 12.85
C LEU A 435 -8.97 19.53 13.89
N GLY A 436 -9.68 18.77 14.74
CA GLY A 436 -10.65 19.33 15.70
C GLY A 436 -12.02 19.64 15.11
N PHE A 437 -12.35 19.14 13.92
CA PHE A 437 -13.62 19.39 13.21
C PHE A 437 -14.56 18.17 13.24
N VAL A 438 -14.58 17.42 14.35
CA VAL A 438 -15.42 16.19 14.51
C VAL A 438 -16.90 16.47 14.22
N GLY A 439 -17.43 17.64 14.58
CA GLY A 439 -18.83 18.00 14.32
C GLY A 439 -19.19 18.02 12.82
N TYR A 440 -18.22 18.11 11.91
CA TYR A 440 -18.46 18.07 10.47
C TYR A 440 -18.31 16.68 9.85
N VAL A 441 -17.98 15.65 10.64
CA VAL A 441 -17.75 14.29 10.13
C VAL A 441 -18.99 13.75 9.42
N ASP A 442 -20.17 13.82 10.05
CA ASP A 442 -21.41 13.30 9.46
C ASP A 442 -21.75 14.02 8.15
N ALA A 443 -21.65 15.36 8.16
CA ALA A 443 -21.94 16.19 7.00
C ALA A 443 -21.00 15.88 5.82
N VAL A 444 -19.71 15.67 6.08
CA VAL A 444 -18.74 15.30 5.03
C VAL A 444 -18.91 13.85 4.59
N LEU A 445 -19.21 12.92 5.50
CA LEU A 445 -19.45 11.52 5.17
C LEU A 445 -20.73 11.33 4.35
N ALA A 446 -21.78 12.11 4.60
CA ALA A 446 -23.01 12.09 3.79
C ALA A 446 -22.75 12.35 2.29
N VAL A 447 -21.68 13.09 2.00
CA VAL A 447 -21.24 13.44 0.64
C VAL A 447 -20.34 12.36 0.05
N ILE A 448 -19.42 11.80 0.85
CA ILE A 448 -18.38 10.88 0.37
C ILE A 448 -18.84 9.42 0.39
N ALA A 449 -19.56 8.99 1.42
CA ALA A 449 -19.95 7.59 1.63
C ALA A 449 -20.73 6.99 0.44
N PRO A 450 -21.65 7.71 -0.23
CA PRO A 450 -22.34 7.17 -1.42
C PRO A 450 -21.39 6.87 -2.59
N LEU A 451 -20.26 7.58 -2.67
CA LEU A 451 -19.25 7.47 -3.72
C LEU A 451 -18.07 6.60 -3.32
N ASP A 452 -17.91 6.33 -2.01
CA ASP A 452 -16.71 5.73 -1.43
C ASP A 452 -16.31 4.48 -2.17
N GLY A 453 -17.27 3.59 -2.38
CA GLY A 453 -16.95 2.34 -3.00
C GLY A 453 -16.47 2.45 -4.46
N LEU A 454 -16.89 3.46 -5.24
CA LEU A 454 -16.32 3.66 -6.59
C LEU A 454 -14.95 4.31 -6.48
N PHE A 455 -14.79 5.23 -5.54
CA PHE A 455 -13.54 5.95 -5.34
C PHE A 455 -12.43 5.07 -4.72
N ASP A 456 -12.78 4.14 -3.84
CA ASP A 456 -11.88 3.22 -3.14
C ASP A 456 -11.16 2.26 -4.10
N MET A 457 -11.79 1.93 -5.24
CA MET A 457 -11.12 1.20 -6.32
C MET A 457 -9.88 1.95 -6.82
N GLY A 458 -10.08 3.18 -7.28
CA GLY A 458 -9.01 4.03 -7.79
C GLY A 458 -7.94 4.28 -6.72
N ARG A 459 -8.35 4.57 -5.48
CA ARG A 459 -7.43 4.83 -4.38
C ARG A 459 -6.59 3.60 -4.04
N THR A 460 -7.20 2.42 -3.92
CA THR A 460 -6.46 1.19 -3.64
C THR A 460 -5.51 0.83 -4.78
N GLY A 461 -5.96 0.90 -6.04
CA GLY A 461 -5.10 0.65 -7.20
C GLY A 461 -3.88 1.57 -7.23
N ASN A 462 -4.06 2.85 -6.89
CA ASN A 462 -2.96 3.82 -6.79
C ASN A 462 -2.01 3.53 -5.62
N ASN A 463 -2.50 3.16 -4.44
CA ASN A 463 -1.64 2.78 -3.31
C ASN A 463 -0.74 1.59 -3.68
N VAL A 464 -1.32 0.57 -4.31
CA VAL A 464 -0.57 -0.59 -4.77
C VAL A 464 0.46 -0.18 -5.82
N LEU A 465 0.11 0.72 -6.75
CA LEU A 465 1.07 1.25 -7.72
C LEU A 465 2.22 2.00 -7.03
N ALA A 466 1.93 2.77 -5.98
CA ALA A 466 2.95 3.49 -5.20
C ALA A 466 3.95 2.52 -4.57
N ALA A 467 3.51 1.36 -4.08
CA ALA A 467 4.38 0.28 -3.61
C ALA A 467 5.32 -0.22 -4.71
N VAL A 468 4.75 -0.52 -5.88
CA VAL A 468 5.46 -1.04 -7.05
C VAL A 468 6.38 0.00 -7.68
N ALA A 469 6.18 1.30 -7.43
CA ALA A 469 7.11 2.37 -7.79
C ALA A 469 8.22 2.52 -6.72
N ALA A 470 7.84 2.55 -5.44
CA ALA A 470 8.76 2.84 -4.34
C ALA A 470 9.84 1.78 -4.19
N ALA A 471 9.49 0.49 -4.26
CA ALA A 471 10.46 -0.59 -4.09
C ALA A 471 11.60 -0.55 -5.13
N PRO A 472 11.35 -0.45 -6.46
CA PRO A 472 12.41 -0.26 -7.46
C PRO A 472 13.28 0.98 -7.25
N ILE A 473 12.68 2.11 -6.82
CA ILE A 473 13.40 3.36 -6.59
C ILE A 473 14.36 3.21 -5.40
N VAL A 474 13.86 2.65 -4.29
CA VAL A 474 14.69 2.33 -3.12
C VAL A 474 15.78 1.33 -3.49
N ALA A 475 15.44 0.26 -4.21
CA ALA A 475 16.38 -0.75 -4.67
C ALA A 475 17.49 -0.15 -5.53
N LYS A 476 17.16 0.73 -6.47
CA LYS A 476 18.18 1.43 -7.27
C LYS A 476 19.09 2.30 -6.43
N SER A 477 18.54 3.03 -5.46
CA SER A 477 19.33 3.86 -4.53
C SER A 477 20.26 3.01 -3.65
N GLU A 478 19.90 1.75 -3.42
CA GLU A 478 20.66 0.80 -2.60
C GLU A 478 21.64 -0.05 -3.40
N GLY A 479 21.42 -0.19 -4.71
CA GLY A 479 22.19 -1.08 -5.57
C GLY A 479 21.69 -2.52 -5.57
N MET A 480 20.38 -2.69 -5.38
CA MET A 480 19.71 -3.96 -5.08
C MET A 480 18.75 -4.41 -6.19
N ILE A 481 18.98 -3.98 -7.43
CA ILE A 481 18.31 -4.51 -8.62
C ILE A 481 19.17 -5.66 -9.16
N GLU A 482 18.59 -6.85 -9.29
CA GLU A 482 19.33 -8.05 -9.67
C GLU A 482 19.63 -8.11 -11.18
N GLU A 483 20.59 -8.97 -11.54
CA GLU A 483 20.97 -9.20 -12.93
C GLU A 483 19.81 -9.73 -13.77
N GLY A 484 19.74 -9.26 -15.02
CA GLY A 484 18.63 -9.56 -15.92
C GLY A 484 17.30 -8.93 -15.53
N SER A 485 17.28 -7.95 -14.61
CA SER A 485 16.09 -7.13 -14.36
C SER A 485 15.68 -6.37 -15.62
N PRO A 486 14.38 -6.29 -15.95
CA PRO A 486 13.94 -5.53 -17.11
C PRO A 486 14.06 -4.00 -16.90
N LEU A 487 14.34 -3.54 -15.67
CA LEU A 487 14.35 -2.14 -15.30
C LEU A 487 15.63 -1.39 -15.68
N LEU A 488 16.76 -2.08 -15.79
CA LEU A 488 18.06 -1.51 -16.12
C LEU A 488 18.61 -2.14 -17.42
N ASN A 489 19.59 -1.50 -18.04
CA ASN A 489 20.40 -2.13 -19.09
C ASN A 489 21.72 -2.62 -18.48
N ASP A 490 22.44 -3.47 -19.19
CA ASP A 490 23.65 -4.12 -18.65
C ASP A 490 24.70 -3.09 -18.20
N ARG A 491 24.87 -1.99 -18.96
CA ARG A 491 25.71 -0.86 -18.54
C ARG A 491 25.27 -0.23 -17.22
N ALA A 492 23.96 -0.06 -16.99
CA ALA A 492 23.44 0.49 -15.74
C ALA A 492 23.56 -0.51 -14.57
N ILE A 493 23.48 -1.81 -14.84
CA ILE A 493 23.77 -2.85 -13.83
C ILE A 493 25.25 -2.80 -13.44
N ILE A 494 26.17 -2.68 -14.39
CA ILE A 494 27.61 -2.51 -14.10
C ILE A 494 27.85 -1.25 -13.24
N LYS A 495 27.24 -0.11 -13.60
CA LYS A 495 27.31 1.12 -12.79
C LYS A 495 26.72 0.91 -11.38
N GLN A 496 25.66 0.14 -11.26
CA GLN A 496 25.06 -0.18 -9.97
C GLN A 496 26.02 -1.03 -9.11
N ASN A 497 26.62 -2.07 -9.69
CA ASN A 497 27.57 -2.94 -9.00
C ASN A 497 28.82 -2.16 -8.56
N GLN A 498 29.26 -1.17 -9.35
CA GLN A 498 30.29 -0.23 -8.94
C GLN A 498 29.90 0.55 -7.68
N ILE A 499 28.69 1.11 -7.66
CA ILE A 499 28.16 1.83 -6.49
C ILE A 499 28.07 0.89 -5.27
N LEU A 500 27.68 -0.36 -5.47
CA LEU A 500 27.57 -1.35 -4.40
C LEU A 500 28.95 -1.66 -3.78
N GLN A 501 29.96 -1.99 -4.60
CA GLN A 501 31.31 -2.26 -4.12
C GLN A 501 31.94 -1.04 -3.42
N LEU A 502 31.69 0.16 -3.94
CA LEU A 502 32.15 1.40 -3.29
C LEU A 502 31.50 1.61 -1.91
N LYS A 503 30.22 1.26 -1.75
CA LYS A 503 29.53 1.30 -0.46
C LYS A 503 30.07 0.24 0.50
N GLU A 504 30.29 -0.98 0.04
CA GLU A 504 30.84 -2.08 0.85
C GLU A 504 32.24 -1.74 1.37
N ASN A 505 33.13 -1.25 0.51
CA ASN A 505 34.46 -0.76 0.90
C ASN A 505 34.34 0.35 1.97
N LYS A 506 33.43 1.33 1.76
CA LYS A 506 33.19 2.37 2.77
C LYS A 506 32.69 1.81 4.11
N TYR A 507 31.83 0.79 4.09
CA TYR A 507 31.33 0.19 5.33
C TYR A 507 32.39 -0.62 6.06
N GLN A 508 33.25 -1.34 5.33
CA GLN A 508 34.39 -2.04 5.92
C GLN A 508 35.31 -1.04 6.64
N TYR A 509 35.68 0.05 5.95
CA TYR A 509 36.45 1.14 6.54
C TYR A 509 35.83 1.71 7.82
N LEU A 510 34.53 2.00 7.82
CA LEU A 510 33.83 2.54 8.99
C LEU A 510 33.78 1.54 10.15
N ASP A 511 33.64 0.24 9.87
CA ASP A 511 33.61 -0.83 10.88
C ASP A 511 34.98 -1.01 11.53
N GLU A 512 36.05 -1.03 10.74
CA GLU A 512 37.44 -1.06 11.21
C GLU A 512 37.75 0.14 12.08
N LEU A 513 37.35 1.34 11.64
CA LEU A 513 37.57 2.58 12.36
C LEU A 513 36.78 2.62 13.68
N ALA A 514 35.54 2.12 13.70
CA ALA A 514 34.75 2.00 14.91
C ALA A 514 35.36 1.00 15.90
N ASN A 515 35.83 -0.16 15.42
CA ASN A 515 36.46 -1.19 16.25
C ASN A 515 37.77 -0.69 16.88
N VAL A 516 38.61 0.00 16.11
CA VAL A 516 39.86 0.57 16.63
C VAL A 516 39.59 1.74 17.57
N THR A 517 38.61 2.60 17.28
CA THR A 517 38.19 3.67 18.20
C THR A 517 37.70 3.09 19.53
N LYS A 518 36.85 2.06 19.49
CA LYS A 518 36.35 1.40 20.70
C LYS A 518 37.47 0.73 21.51
N THR A 519 38.42 0.09 20.83
CA THR A 519 39.59 -0.53 21.46
C THR A 519 40.47 0.53 22.13
N PHE A 520 40.73 1.64 21.44
CA PHE A 520 41.47 2.78 21.98
C PHE A 520 40.76 3.41 23.18
N GLU A 521 39.46 3.69 23.10
CA GLU A 521 38.68 4.25 24.22
C GLU A 521 38.72 3.34 25.45
N LYS A 522 38.61 2.02 25.25
CA LYS A 522 38.70 1.05 26.33
C LYS A 522 40.10 1.02 26.95
N ALA A 523 41.14 1.03 26.13
CA ALA A 523 42.53 1.03 26.61
C ALA A 523 42.91 2.35 27.30
N SER A 524 42.48 3.49 26.74
CA SER A 524 42.73 4.84 27.26
C SER A 524 42.13 5.10 28.65
N ARG A 525 41.08 4.37 29.02
CA ARG A 525 40.42 4.49 30.33
C ARG A 525 41.11 3.69 31.43
N ASN A 526 42.16 2.93 31.12
CA ASN A 526 42.92 2.22 32.13
C ASN A 526 43.77 3.20 32.96
N ASN A 527 43.50 3.28 34.26
CA ASN A 527 44.18 4.18 35.19
C ASN A 527 45.60 3.74 35.55
N GLU A 528 45.97 2.49 35.23
CA GLU A 528 47.30 1.92 35.51
C GLU A 528 48.36 2.29 34.45
N LEU A 529 47.97 2.92 33.33
CA LEU A 529 48.89 3.31 32.26
C LEU A 529 49.69 4.56 32.61
N SER A 530 51.02 4.52 32.38
CA SER A 530 51.89 5.68 32.52
C SER A 530 51.60 6.75 31.46
N ALA A 531 52.07 7.98 31.68
CA ALA A 531 51.92 9.07 30.71
C ALA A 531 52.57 8.75 29.35
N THR A 532 53.69 8.02 29.37
CA THR A 532 54.41 7.57 28.18
C THR A 532 53.60 6.52 27.41
N ASP A 533 53.01 5.55 28.11
CA ASP A 533 52.20 4.49 27.50
C ASP A 533 50.93 5.06 26.87
N LYS A 534 50.29 6.05 27.50
CA LYS A 534 49.14 6.76 26.92
C LYS A 534 49.50 7.51 25.64
N LYS A 535 50.72 8.06 25.56
CA LYS A 535 51.22 8.73 24.35
C LYS A 535 51.49 7.74 23.21
N ASP A 536 52.11 6.60 23.50
CA ASP A 536 52.33 5.51 22.54
C ASP A 536 51.02 4.90 22.02
N LEU A 537 50.05 4.67 22.93
CA LEU A 537 48.69 4.24 22.58
C LEU A 537 48.00 5.20 21.61
N LYS A 538 48.12 6.51 21.86
CA LYS A 538 47.55 7.54 20.97
C LYS A 538 48.24 7.56 19.62
N GLN A 539 49.57 7.38 19.58
CA GLN A 539 50.33 7.32 18.34
C GLN A 539 49.93 6.11 17.50
N LYS A 540 49.89 4.90 18.09
CA LYS A 540 49.42 3.67 17.44
C LYS A 540 47.99 3.80 16.91
N PHE A 541 47.10 4.44 17.67
CA PHE A 541 45.73 4.71 17.22
C PHE A 541 45.69 5.61 15.98
N VAL A 542 46.51 6.67 15.94
CA VAL A 542 46.60 7.57 14.79
C VAL A 542 47.17 6.86 13.56
N GLU A 543 48.23 6.06 13.73
CA GLU A 543 48.84 5.26 12.66
C GLU A 543 47.84 4.25 12.08
N GLN A 544 47.14 3.49 12.92
CA GLN A 544 46.10 2.54 12.46
C GLN A 544 44.98 3.25 11.69
N LYS A 545 44.50 4.40 12.19
CA LYS A 545 43.47 5.19 11.51
C LYS A 545 43.95 5.69 10.14
N SER A 546 45.21 6.07 10.02
CA SER A 546 45.82 6.48 8.74
C SER A 546 45.91 5.30 7.78
N GLY A 547 46.39 4.15 8.24
CA GLY A 547 46.49 2.93 7.45
C GLY A 547 45.15 2.48 6.86
N PHE A 548 44.08 2.45 7.66
CA PHE A 548 42.74 2.12 7.16
C PHE A 548 42.24 3.13 6.10
N LYS A 549 42.59 4.42 6.27
CA LYS A 549 42.19 5.46 5.31
C LYS A 549 42.91 5.27 3.97
N GLU A 550 44.20 4.97 3.98
CA GLU A 550 44.97 4.66 2.76
C GLU A 550 44.45 3.41 2.07
N GLN A 551 44.19 2.34 2.81
CA GLN A 551 43.62 1.10 2.28
C GLN A 551 42.25 1.36 1.61
N TYR A 552 41.37 2.11 2.28
CA TYR A 552 40.07 2.51 1.72
C TYR A 552 40.21 3.29 0.40
N LEU A 553 41.12 4.27 0.34
CA LEU A 553 41.36 5.08 -0.85
C LEU A 553 41.94 4.26 -2.00
N SER A 554 42.91 3.38 -1.72
CA SER A 554 43.50 2.46 -2.70
C SER A 554 42.44 1.53 -3.30
N GLN A 555 41.66 0.84 -2.46
CA GLN A 555 40.58 -0.03 -2.91
C GLN A 555 39.52 0.73 -3.71
N LYS A 556 39.21 1.98 -3.31
CA LYS A 556 38.25 2.83 -4.02
C LYS A 556 38.69 3.13 -5.45
N GLU A 557 39.97 3.44 -5.67
CA GLU A 557 40.50 3.68 -7.02
C GLU A 557 40.58 2.40 -7.85
N GLN A 558 40.97 1.28 -7.24
CA GLN A 558 40.98 -0.02 -7.91
C GLN A 558 39.57 -0.44 -8.38
N ILE A 559 38.54 -0.26 -7.54
CA ILE A 559 37.14 -0.49 -7.91
C ILE A 559 36.77 0.39 -9.13
N LYS A 560 37.11 1.68 -9.10
CA LYS A 560 36.80 2.57 -10.24
C LYS A 560 37.46 2.13 -11.54
N GLN A 561 38.73 1.73 -11.49
CA GLN A 561 39.48 1.27 -12.66
C GLN A 561 38.87 -0.01 -13.25
N ASN A 562 38.63 -1.03 -12.43
CA ASN A 562 38.04 -2.30 -12.85
C ASN A 562 36.68 -2.10 -13.57
N PHE A 563 35.81 -1.24 -13.02
CA PHE A 563 34.51 -0.95 -13.63
C PHE A 563 34.62 -0.09 -14.88
N SER A 564 35.60 0.81 -14.97
CA SER A 564 35.89 1.57 -16.18
C SER A 564 36.30 0.64 -17.34
N GLU A 565 37.16 -0.34 -17.06
CA GLU A 565 37.55 -1.36 -18.04
C GLU A 565 36.39 -2.27 -18.47
N GLN A 566 35.53 -2.67 -17.55
CA GLN A 566 34.33 -3.44 -17.90
C GLN A 566 33.40 -2.64 -18.82
N LEU A 567 33.22 -1.34 -18.54
CA LEU A 567 32.40 -0.46 -19.37
C LEU A 567 33.01 -0.21 -20.76
N SER A 568 34.34 -0.15 -20.88
CA SER A 568 35.02 0.06 -22.17
C SER A 568 34.97 -1.18 -23.07
N LYS A 569 34.96 -2.39 -22.47
CA LYS A 569 34.80 -3.67 -23.18
C LYS A 569 33.37 -3.95 -23.63
N MET A 570 32.37 -3.22 -23.12
CA MET A 570 30.98 -3.40 -23.55
C MET A 570 30.72 -2.79 -24.93
N PRO A 571 30.09 -3.53 -25.85
CA PRO A 571 29.79 -3.01 -27.18
C PRO A 571 29.05 -1.68 -27.06
N THR A 572 29.65 -0.62 -27.60
CA THR A 572 28.96 0.63 -27.82
C THR A 572 27.79 0.32 -28.75
N LYS A 573 26.57 0.69 -28.36
CA LYS A 573 25.45 0.75 -29.30
C LYS A 573 25.77 1.84 -30.33
N THR A 574 26.60 1.53 -31.29
CA THR A 574 26.61 2.19 -32.59
C THR A 574 25.32 1.75 -33.28
N THR A 575 24.38 2.70 -33.37
CA THR A 575 23.37 2.82 -34.43
C THR A 575 22.76 1.52 -34.96
N LYS A 576 21.55 1.20 -34.51
CA LYS A 576 20.56 0.54 -35.39
C LYS A 576 19.44 1.54 -35.65
N LYS A 577 19.31 1.88 -36.95
CA LYS A 577 18.25 2.64 -37.59
C LYS A 577 16.87 2.13 -37.20
#